data_AF-A0A8C6W240-F1
#
_entry.id   AF-A0A8C6W240-F1
#
_cell.length_a   1.000
_cell.length_b   1.000
_cell.length_c   1.000
_cell.angle_alpha   90.00
_cell.angle_beta   90.00
_cell.angle_gamma   90.00
#
_symmetry.space_group_name_H-M   'P 1'
#
loop_
_entity.id
_entity.type
_entity.pdbx_description
1 polymer ?
#
loop_
_entity_poly.entity_id
_entity_poly.type
_entity_poly.pdbx_seq_one_letter_code
_entity_poly.pdbx_strand_id
1 'polypeptide(L)'
;MVIKVFVATSSGSIAIRKKQQEVVGFLEANKIDFKELDIAGDEDNRKWMRENVPGEKKPQNGIPLPPQIFNEEQYCGDFDSFFSAKEENIIYSFLGLAPPPGSKVKSSEEILLPEEELEAREA
;
A
#
# COMPACT_ATOMS: atom_id res chain seq x y z
N MET A 1 7.01 -13.52 3.53
CA MET A 1 6.20 -12.35 3.17
C MET A 1 5.24 -12.05 4.31
N VAL A 2 5.45 -10.91 4.98
CA VAL A 2 4.56 -10.41 6.02
C VAL A 2 4.36 -8.92 5.76
N ILE A 3 3.11 -8.51 5.60
CA ILE A 3 2.77 -7.10 5.43
C ILE A 3 2.91 -6.40 6.79
N LYS A 4 3.65 -5.31 6.85
CA LYS A 4 3.77 -4.45 8.02
C LYS A 4 3.02 -3.16 7.75
N VAL A 5 2.09 -2.81 8.62
CA VAL A 5 1.33 -1.57 8.54
C VAL A 5 1.68 -0.72 9.75
N PHE A 6 2.37 0.38 9.50
CA PHE A 6 2.66 1.36 10.54
C PHE A 6 1.44 2.23 10.79
N VAL A 7 0.95 2.22 12.02
CA VAL A 7 -0.24 2.94 12.47
C VAL A 7 0.11 3.83 13.65
N ALA A 8 -0.68 4.85 13.92
CA ALA A 8 -0.64 5.63 15.14
C ALA A 8 -1.96 5.43 15.89
N THR A 9 -1.94 4.58 16.91
CA THR A 9 -3.14 4.25 17.71
C THR A 9 -3.70 5.46 18.44
N SER A 10 -2.84 6.34 18.94
CA SER A 10 -3.21 7.58 19.65
C SER A 10 -3.16 8.84 18.77
N SER A 11 -3.32 8.71 17.45
CA SER A 11 -3.37 9.87 16.55
C SER A 11 -4.50 10.84 16.91
N GLY A 12 -4.23 12.14 17.00
CA GLY A 12 -5.25 13.18 17.23
C GLY A 12 -6.13 13.49 16.01
N SER A 13 -5.75 13.00 14.83
CA SER A 13 -6.47 13.25 13.57
C SER A 13 -7.46 12.12 13.27
N ILE A 14 -8.75 12.47 13.20
CA ILE A 14 -9.82 11.54 12.80
C ILE A 14 -9.58 11.01 11.38
N ALA A 15 -9.10 11.87 10.46
CA ALA A 15 -8.81 11.48 9.09
C ALA A 15 -7.73 10.39 9.02
N ILE A 16 -6.65 10.54 9.79
CA ILE A 16 -5.59 9.52 9.89
C ILE A 16 -6.15 8.22 10.44
N ARG A 17 -6.94 8.27 11.53
CA ARG A 17 -7.56 7.06 12.11
C ARG A 17 -8.41 6.32 11.09
N LYS A 18 -9.24 7.03 10.31
CA LYS A 18 -10.07 6.42 9.27
C LYS A 18 -9.24 5.77 8.17
N LYS A 19 -8.20 6.45 7.68
CA LYS A 19 -7.27 5.91 6.67
C LYS A 19 -6.61 4.60 7.16
N GLN A 20 -6.15 4.57 8.41
CA GLN A 20 -5.56 3.37 9.02
C GLN A 20 -6.57 2.22 9.13
N GLN A 21 -7.78 2.51 9.64
CA GLN A 21 -8.84 1.52 9.76
C GLN A 21 -9.25 0.92 8.42
N GLU A 22 -9.25 1.72 7.35
CA GLU A 22 -9.56 1.22 6.01
C GLU A 22 -8.48 0.26 5.49
N VAL A 23 -7.20 0.58 5.69
CA VAL A 23 -6.09 -0.31 5.30
C VAL A 23 -6.15 -1.62 6.10
N VAL A 24 -6.23 -1.52 7.43
CA VAL A 24 -6.28 -2.69 8.34
C VAL A 24 -7.51 -3.54 8.04
N GLY A 25 -8.69 -2.94 7.99
CA GLY A 25 -9.94 -3.65 7.72
C GLY A 25 -9.97 -4.30 6.33
N PHE A 26 -9.31 -3.71 5.34
CA PHE A 26 -9.15 -4.35 4.03
C PHE A 26 -8.27 -5.61 4.12
N LEU A 27 -7.11 -5.53 4.80
CA LEU A 27 -6.21 -6.67 4.94
C LEU A 27 -6.88 -7.82 5.69
N GLU A 28 -7.60 -7.52 6.78
CA GLU A 28 -8.40 -8.49 7.54
C GLU A 28 -9.50 -9.13 6.67
N ALA A 29 -10.28 -8.32 5.95
CA ALA A 29 -11.36 -8.79 5.09
C ALA A 29 -10.86 -9.71 3.95
N ASN A 30 -9.66 -9.46 3.44
CA ASN A 30 -9.03 -10.28 2.41
C ASN A 30 -8.18 -11.43 2.97
N LYS A 31 -8.15 -11.63 4.30
CA LYS A 31 -7.35 -12.66 4.98
C LYS A 31 -5.86 -12.60 4.62
N ILE A 32 -5.36 -11.38 4.45
CA ILE A 32 -3.93 -11.14 4.22
C ILE A 32 -3.27 -11.08 5.59
N ASP A 33 -2.19 -11.85 5.81
CA ASP A 33 -1.44 -11.79 7.05
C ASP A 33 -0.64 -10.49 7.15
N PHE A 34 -0.88 -9.71 8.20
CA PHE A 34 -0.17 -8.47 8.45
C PHE A 34 0.15 -8.27 9.94
N LYS A 35 1.06 -7.32 10.21
CA LYS A 35 1.39 -6.84 11.55
C LYS A 35 1.16 -5.35 11.63
N GLU A 36 0.39 -4.94 12.64
CA GLU A 36 0.26 -3.53 13.01
C GLU A 36 1.45 -3.12 13.87
N LEU A 37 2.15 -2.09 13.45
CA LEU A 37 3.28 -1.52 14.18
C LEU A 37 2.89 -0.11 14.61
N ASP A 38 2.56 0.04 15.89
CA ASP A 38 2.18 1.34 16.43
C ASP A 38 3.40 2.26 16.54
N ILE A 39 3.34 3.44 15.94
CA ILE A 39 4.38 4.48 16.04
C ILE A 39 4.08 5.49 17.14
N ALA A 40 2.88 5.45 17.72
CA ALA A 40 2.48 6.41 18.72
C ALA A 40 2.99 6.03 20.11
N GLY A 41 2.87 4.74 20.48
CA GLY A 41 3.40 4.17 21.71
C GLY A 41 4.83 3.61 21.63
N ASP A 42 5.38 3.42 20.43
CA ASP A 42 6.72 2.82 20.23
C ASP A 42 7.60 3.73 19.35
N GLU A 43 8.71 4.19 19.94
CA GLU A 43 9.64 5.09 19.28
C GLU A 43 10.51 4.39 18.22
N ASP A 44 10.83 3.12 18.41
CA ASP A 44 11.63 2.34 17.46
C ASP A 44 10.84 2.15 16.17
N ASN A 45 9.55 1.82 16.26
CA ASN A 45 8.67 1.74 15.08
C ASN A 45 8.56 3.09 14.37
N ARG A 46 8.45 4.19 15.14
CA ARG A 46 8.39 5.55 14.58
C ARG A 46 9.65 5.91 13.82
N LYS A 47 10.82 5.61 14.40
CA LYS A 47 12.12 5.89 13.80
C LYS A 47 12.31 5.03 12.54
N TRP A 48 12.06 3.73 12.65
CA TRP A 48 12.16 2.79 11.55
C TRP A 48 11.28 3.22 10.37
N MET A 49 10.02 3.57 10.60
CA MET A 49 9.12 4.05 9.54
C MET A 49 9.70 5.28 8.83
N ARG A 50 10.21 6.27 9.56
CA ARG A 50 10.75 7.51 8.97
C ARG A 50 12.04 7.30 8.18
N GLU A 51 12.87 6.33 8.60
CA GLU A 51 14.12 5.98 7.94
C GLU A 51 13.88 5.15 6.66
N ASN A 52 12.90 4.24 6.69
CA ASN A 52 12.63 3.31 5.58
C ASN A 52 11.63 3.83 4.54
N VAL A 53 10.88 4.91 4.83
CA VAL A 53 10.10 5.59 3.77
C VAL A 53 11.06 6.31 2.80
N PRO A 54 10.98 6.04 1.48
CA PRO A 54 11.83 6.69 0.47
C PRO A 54 11.65 8.20 0.48
N GLY A 55 12.73 8.96 0.34
CA GLY A 55 12.72 10.43 0.37
C GLY A 55 11.75 11.06 -0.64
N GLU A 56 11.65 10.49 -1.84
CA GLU A 56 10.74 10.95 -2.90
C GLU A 56 9.26 10.78 -2.54
N LYS A 57 8.95 9.88 -1.61
CA LYS A 57 7.60 9.58 -1.12
C LYS A 57 7.31 10.29 0.21
N LYS A 58 8.25 11.06 0.75
CA LYS A 58 8.02 11.88 1.94
C LYS A 58 7.20 13.11 1.56
N PRO A 59 6.21 13.50 2.39
CA PRO A 59 5.46 14.74 2.16
C PRO A 59 6.38 15.95 2.26
N GLN A 60 5.91 17.11 1.78
CA GLN A 60 6.69 18.36 1.66
C GLN A 60 7.34 18.83 2.98
N ASN A 61 6.75 18.47 4.13
CA ASN A 61 7.27 18.76 5.47
C ASN A 61 8.28 17.69 5.99
N GLY A 62 8.62 16.70 5.17
CA GLY A 62 9.64 15.68 5.42
C GLY A 62 9.22 14.54 6.36
N ILE A 63 8.05 14.61 7.01
CA ILE A 63 7.62 13.61 8.00
C ILE A 63 6.49 12.75 7.42
N PRO A 64 6.74 11.46 7.09
CA PRO A 64 5.68 10.57 6.65
C PRO A 64 4.64 10.35 7.76
N LEU A 65 3.37 10.38 7.37
CA LEU A 65 2.22 10.17 8.26
C LEU A 65 1.63 8.77 8.03
N PRO A 66 1.13 8.09 9.07
CA PRO A 66 0.51 6.79 8.92
C PRO A 66 -0.88 6.89 8.23
N PRO A 67 -1.38 5.80 7.61
CA PRO A 67 -0.75 4.49 7.51
C PRO A 67 0.40 4.46 6.50
N GLN A 68 1.45 3.68 6.81
CA GLN A 68 2.57 3.38 5.90
C GLN A 68 2.71 1.86 5.78
N ILE A 69 2.75 1.35 4.55
CA ILE A 69 2.66 -0.08 4.26
C ILE A 69 3.99 -0.57 3.68
N PHE A 70 4.47 -1.66 4.26
CA PHE A 70 5.69 -2.34 3.84
C PHE A 70 5.41 -3.82 3.67
N ASN A 71 6.08 -4.45 2.71
CA ASN A 71 6.22 -5.89 2.65
C ASN A 71 7.61 -6.24 3.18
N GLU A 72 7.67 -6.74 4.42
CA GLU A 72 8.90 -6.95 5.17
C GLU A 72 9.75 -5.69 5.35
N GLU A 73 10.71 -5.42 4.48
CA GLU A 73 11.55 -4.21 4.47
C GLU A 73 11.30 -3.34 3.23
N GLN A 74 10.57 -3.87 2.24
CA GLN A 74 10.26 -3.15 1.02
C GLN A 74 9.09 -2.20 1.23
N TYR A 75 9.29 -0.93 0.91
CA TYR A 75 8.22 0.07 0.93
C TYR A 75 7.21 -0.20 -0.18
N CYS A 76 5.94 -0.43 0.18
CA CYS A 76 4.84 -0.55 -0.78
C CYS A 76 4.27 0.83 -1.10
N GLY A 77 3.92 1.59 -0.05
CA GLY A 77 3.31 2.90 -0.21
C GLY A 77 2.59 3.41 1.02
N ASP A 78 2.00 4.59 0.86
CA ASP A 78 1.12 5.24 1.82
C ASP A 78 -0.35 4.91 1.54
N PHE A 79 -1.26 5.54 2.29
CA PHE A 79 -2.69 5.37 2.07
C PHE A 79 -3.15 5.71 0.65
N ASP A 80 -2.65 6.80 0.06
CA ASP A 80 -3.15 7.26 -1.23
C ASP A 80 -2.72 6.25 -2.33
N SER A 81 -1.48 5.76 -2.25
CA SER A 81 -0.99 4.69 -3.14
C SER A 81 -1.78 3.38 -2.97
N PHE A 82 -2.11 3.01 -1.73
CA PHE A 82 -2.95 1.86 -1.42
C PHE A 82 -4.37 2.01 -1.99
N PHE A 83 -4.95 3.19 -1.86
CA PHE A 83 -6.30 3.48 -2.34
C PHE A 83 -6.35 3.40 -3.88
N SER A 84 -5.40 4.01 -4.57
CA SER A 84 -5.29 3.89 -6.04
C SER A 84 -5.12 2.43 -6.48
N ALA A 85 -4.23 1.66 -5.82
CA ALA A 85 -4.04 0.26 -6.15
C ALA A 85 -5.29 -0.60 -5.91
N LYS A 86 -6.10 -0.25 -4.90
CA LYS A 86 -7.39 -0.88 -4.63
C LYS A 86 -8.42 -0.54 -5.70
N GLU A 87 -8.50 0.71 -6.16
CA GLU A 87 -9.41 1.12 -7.25
C GLU A 87 -9.02 0.47 -8.60
N GLU A 88 -7.72 0.36 -8.87
CA GLU A 88 -7.17 -0.25 -10.08
C GLU A 88 -7.15 -1.79 -10.04
N ASN A 89 -7.61 -2.42 -8.95
CA ASN A 89 -7.58 -3.88 -8.73
C ASN A 89 -6.17 -4.51 -8.79
N ILE A 90 -5.12 -3.72 -8.55
CA ILE A 90 -3.71 -4.17 -8.51
C ILE A 90 -3.16 -4.24 -7.08
N ILE A 91 -4.04 -4.33 -6.09
CA ILE A 91 -3.68 -4.26 -4.67
C ILE A 91 -2.72 -5.37 -4.23
N TYR A 92 -2.86 -6.58 -4.75
CA TYR A 92 -1.95 -7.68 -4.45
C TYR A 92 -0.55 -7.40 -5.00
N SER A 93 -0.46 -6.87 -6.23
CA SER A 93 0.81 -6.42 -6.81
C SER A 93 1.44 -5.27 -6.02
N PHE A 94 0.64 -4.31 -5.56
CA PHE A 94 1.09 -3.21 -4.69
C PHE A 94 1.68 -3.73 -3.37
N LEU A 95 1.04 -4.74 -2.77
CA LEU A 95 1.54 -5.41 -1.56
C LEU A 95 2.72 -6.36 -1.86
N GLY A 96 3.10 -6.57 -3.11
CA GLY A 96 4.11 -7.55 -3.51
C GLY A 96 3.70 -9.00 -3.23
N LEU A 97 2.39 -9.27 -3.26
CA LEU A 97 1.79 -10.59 -3.07
C LEU A 97 1.33 -11.18 -4.40
N ALA A 98 1.35 -12.51 -4.49
CA ALA A 98 0.74 -13.19 -5.63
C ALA A 98 -0.80 -12.99 -5.58
N PRO A 99 -1.42 -12.53 -6.67
CA PRO A 99 -2.87 -12.41 -6.72
C PRO A 99 -3.53 -13.80 -6.57
N PRO A 100 -4.65 -13.91 -5.84
CA PRO A 100 -5.34 -15.18 -5.68
C PRO A 100 -5.85 -15.70 -7.04
N PRO A 101 -5.92 -17.03 -7.23
CA PRO A 101 -6.38 -17.64 -8.48
C PRO A 101 -7.81 -17.18 -8.78
N GLY A 102 -7.98 -16.41 -9.87
CA GLY A 102 -9.27 -15.85 -10.29
C GLY A 102 -9.36 -14.32 -10.24
N SER A 103 -8.37 -13.62 -9.70
CA SER A 103 -8.29 -12.16 -9.77
C SER A 103 -7.92 -11.69 -11.18
N LYS A 104 -8.69 -10.75 -11.75
CA LYS A 104 -8.33 -10.05 -13.00
C LYS A 104 -7.14 -9.14 -12.74
N VAL A 105 -5.93 -9.69 -12.84
CA VAL A 105 -4.69 -8.89 -12.81
C VAL A 105 -4.52 -8.34 -14.21
N LYS A 106 -4.61 -7.01 -14.38
CA LYS A 106 -3.98 -6.38 -15.55
C LYS A 106 -2.48 -6.59 -15.37
N SER A 107 -1.92 -7.50 -16.13
CA SER A 107 -0.49 -7.73 -16.12
C SER A 107 0.22 -6.43 -16.49
N SER A 108 1.36 -6.15 -15.87
CA SER A 108 2.17 -4.95 -16.14
C SER A 108 2.57 -4.84 -17.62
N GLU A 109 2.49 -5.94 -18.39
CA GLU A 109 2.71 -5.99 -19.84
C GLU A 109 1.54 -5.44 -20.67
N GLU A 110 0.32 -5.37 -20.13
CA GLU A 110 -0.87 -4.87 -20.85
C GLU A 110 -0.93 -3.34 -20.91
N ILE A 111 -0.20 -2.63 -20.05
CA ILE A 111 -0.18 -1.16 -19.99
C ILE A 111 0.79 -0.55 -21.04
N LEU A 112 1.70 -1.37 -21.59
CA LEU A 112 2.75 -0.92 -22.50
C LEU A 112 2.44 -1.17 -23.99
N LEU A 113 1.30 -1.77 -24.32
CA LEU A 113 0.87 -1.94 -25.71
C LEU A 113 0.05 -0.71 -26.11
N PRO A 114 0.52 0.12 -27.07
CA PRO A 114 -0.29 1.17 -27.65
C PRO A 114 -1.57 0.56 -28.26
N GLU A 115 -2.71 1.20 -28.05
CA GLU A 115 -4.04 0.76 -28.50
C GLU A 115 -4.11 0.46 -30.02
N GLU A 116 -3.17 0.96 -30.82
CA GLU A 116 -3.08 0.77 -32.27
C GLU A 116 -2.89 -0.69 -32.72
N GLU A 117 -2.30 -1.57 -31.91
CA GLU A 117 -2.01 -2.95 -32.37
C GLU A 117 -3.19 -3.92 -32.13
N LEU A 118 -4.20 -3.52 -31.36
CA LEU A 118 -5.43 -4.30 -31.15
C LEU A 118 -6.38 -4.19 -32.35
N GLU A 119 -6.51 -3.00 -32.95
CA GLU A 119 -7.36 -2.79 -34.14
C GLU A 119 -6.83 -3.49 -35.39
N ALA A 120 -5.53 -3.74 -35.48
CA ALA A 120 -4.91 -4.39 -36.64
C ALA A 120 -5.15 -5.91 -36.72
N ARG A 121 -5.71 -6.54 -35.68
CA ARG A 121 -6.00 -8.00 -35.66
C ARG A 121 -7.47 -8.32 -35.92
N GLU A 122 -8.33 -7.30 -36.00
CA GLU A 122 -9.76 -7.43 -36.34
C GLU A 122 -10.10 -7.01 -37.78
N ALA A 123 -9.10 -6.61 -38.58
CA ALA A 123 -9.21 -6.33 -40.02
C ALA A 123 -8.66 -7.48 -40.88
#